data_AF-A0A231P8G3-F1
#
_entry.id   AF-A0A231P8G3-F1
#
_cell.length_a   1.000
_cell.length_b   1.000
_cell.length_c   1.000
_cell.angle_alpha   90.00
_cell.angle_beta   90.00
_cell.angle_gamma   90.00
#
_symmetry.space_group_name_H-M   'P 1'
#
loop_
_entity.id
_entity.type
_entity.pdbx_description
1 polymer ?
#
loop_
_entity_poly.entity_id
_entity_poly.type
_entity_poly.pdbx_seq_one_letter_code
_entity_poly.pdbx_strand_id
1 'polypeptide(L)'
;MSLSFQLRLDDEGSFLTVHSSYCAIFADQGLESCLCHFDYEREKDRYTSAHVQVYGTSPALEALNGKDDQKRTLDKLHIPVGGKRFRPCIEDVIEFLINERLVDAHVGWEQRVEEGRARYRRSQLKAAMRRHPDVVDEYLREKERAEDGS
;
A
#
# COMPACT_ATOMS: atom_id res chain seq x y z
N MET A 1 -2.15 -13.91 -9.56
CA MET A 1 -2.10 -13.00 -8.38
C MET A 1 -2.44 -13.80 -7.14
N SER A 2 -1.72 -13.58 -6.04
CA SER A 2 -2.03 -14.13 -4.71
C SER A 2 -2.35 -12.99 -3.75
N LEU A 3 -3.38 -13.18 -2.91
CA LEU A 3 -3.90 -12.14 -2.02
C LEU A 3 -4.22 -12.75 -0.66
N SER A 4 -3.69 -12.16 0.41
CA SER A 4 -4.02 -12.56 1.77
C SER A 4 -4.14 -11.34 2.70
N PHE A 5 -5.04 -11.44 3.67
CA PHE A 5 -5.24 -10.43 4.70
C PHE A 5 -5.37 -11.11 6.04
N GLN A 6 -4.71 -10.56 7.05
CA GLN A 6 -5.02 -10.84 8.45
C GLN A 6 -5.69 -9.61 9.05
N LEU A 7 -6.86 -9.84 9.64
CA LEU A 7 -7.66 -8.80 10.25
C LEU A 7 -7.69 -9.00 11.76
N ARG A 8 -7.71 -7.90 12.51
CA ARG A 8 -7.94 -7.89 13.96
C ARG A 8 -8.87 -6.74 14.30
N LEU A 9 -9.48 -6.77 15.49
CA LEU A 9 -10.08 -5.55 16.02
C LEU A 9 -8.97 -4.55 16.34
N ASP A 10 -9.28 -3.26 16.22
CA ASP A 10 -8.39 -2.21 16.67
C ASP A 10 -8.22 -2.23 18.21
N ASP A 11 -7.32 -1.39 18.70
CA ASP A 11 -6.90 -1.41 20.10
C ASP A 11 -8.06 -1.09 21.07
N GLU A 12 -9.09 -0.40 20.58
CA GLU A 12 -10.35 -0.06 21.27
C GLU A 12 -11.45 -1.13 21.07
N GLY A 13 -11.19 -2.20 20.32
CA GLY A 13 -12.16 -3.27 20.06
C GLY A 13 -13.36 -2.87 19.18
N SER A 14 -13.34 -1.69 18.56
CA SER A 14 -14.51 -1.05 17.97
C SER A 14 -14.57 -1.18 16.45
N PHE A 15 -13.43 -1.43 15.80
CA PHE A 15 -13.35 -1.47 14.34
C PHE A 15 -12.46 -2.62 13.86
N LEU A 16 -12.90 -3.33 12.83
CA LEU A 16 -12.06 -4.28 12.13
C LEU A 16 -10.96 -3.55 11.36
N THR A 17 -9.71 -4.00 11.52
CA THR A 17 -8.55 -3.38 10.91
C THR A 17 -7.61 -4.43 10.32
N VAL A 18 -6.94 -4.08 9.23
CA VAL A 18 -5.89 -4.92 8.64
C VAL A 18 -4.68 -4.93 9.58
N HIS A 19 -4.31 -6.11 10.08
CA HIS A 19 -3.06 -6.35 10.80
C HIS A 19 -1.91 -6.55 9.81
N SER A 20 -2.11 -7.40 8.81
CA SER A 20 -1.18 -7.60 7.71
C SER A 20 -1.92 -7.86 6.40
N SER A 21 -1.27 -7.54 5.28
CA SER A 21 -1.76 -7.90 3.95
C SER A 21 -0.61 -8.16 3.01
N TYR A 22 -0.80 -9.15 2.14
CA TYR A 22 0.14 -9.52 1.09
C TYR A 22 -0.61 -9.57 -0.24
N CYS A 23 -0.09 -8.88 -1.24
CA CYS A 23 -0.61 -8.90 -2.60
C CYS A 23 0.54 -9.10 -3.59
N ALA A 24 0.61 -10.28 -4.20
CA ALA A 24 1.70 -10.65 -5.10
C ALA A 24 1.23 -10.94 -6.52
N ILE A 25 2.00 -10.44 -7.48
CA ILE A 25 1.77 -10.61 -8.91
C ILE A 25 2.79 -11.64 -9.41
N PHE A 26 2.29 -12.63 -10.15
CA PHE A 26 3.09 -13.72 -10.71
C PHE A 26 2.88 -13.76 -12.22
N ALA A 27 3.92 -14.11 -12.95
CA ALA A 27 3.89 -14.25 -14.41
C ALA A 27 3.26 -15.58 -14.87
N ASP A 28 3.14 -16.55 -13.98
CA ASP A 28 2.62 -17.88 -14.26
C ASP A 28 1.45 -18.25 -13.33
N GLN A 29 0.70 -19.28 -13.73
CA GLN A 29 -0.46 -19.78 -12.97
C GLN A 29 -0.05 -20.60 -11.73
N GLY A 30 1.16 -21.16 -11.72
CA GLY A 30 1.71 -21.95 -10.60
C GLY A 30 2.18 -21.09 -9.42
N LEU A 31 2.24 -19.78 -9.60
CA LEU A 31 2.74 -18.81 -8.60
C LEU A 31 4.23 -19.02 -8.28
N GLU A 32 5.03 -19.41 -9.28
CA GLU A 32 6.46 -19.68 -9.10
C GLU A 32 7.33 -18.47 -9.47
N SER A 33 6.91 -17.71 -10.47
CA SER A 33 7.63 -16.56 -11.05
C SER A 33 7.00 -15.26 -10.57
N CYS A 34 7.34 -14.86 -9.34
CA CYS A 34 6.89 -13.59 -8.77
C CYS A 34 7.50 -12.42 -9.55
N LEU A 35 6.68 -11.40 -9.87
CA LEU A 35 7.12 -10.14 -10.49
C LEU A 35 7.36 -9.09 -9.41
N CYS A 36 6.39 -8.91 -8.54
CA CYS A 36 6.48 -8.02 -7.39
C CYS A 36 5.40 -8.37 -6.37
N HIS A 37 5.60 -7.91 -5.14
CA HIS A 37 4.57 -7.98 -4.13
C HIS A 37 4.52 -6.73 -3.26
N PHE A 38 3.30 -6.41 -2.85
CA PHE A 38 2.97 -5.33 -1.93
C PHE A 38 2.67 -5.95 -0.58
N ASP A 39 3.42 -5.50 0.42
CA ASP A 39 3.29 -5.96 1.79
C ASP A 39 2.86 -4.82 2.69
N TYR A 40 2.07 -5.20 3.68
CA TYR A 40 1.79 -4.35 4.82
C TYR A 40 1.74 -5.19 6.08
N GLU A 41 2.38 -4.67 7.13
CA GLU A 41 2.33 -5.22 8.47
C GLU A 41 2.27 -4.07 9.47
N ARG A 42 1.29 -4.14 10.36
CA ARG A 42 0.93 -3.05 11.26
C ARG A 42 1.97 -2.81 12.36
N GLU A 43 2.54 -3.87 12.87
CA GLU A 43 3.43 -3.90 14.03
C GLU A 43 4.78 -4.43 13.53
N LYS A 44 5.61 -3.51 13.03
CA LYS A 44 6.89 -3.85 12.42
C LYS A 44 7.97 -2.89 12.87
N ASP A 45 9.07 -3.46 13.40
CA ASP A 45 10.09 -2.69 14.12
C ASP A 45 11.30 -2.28 13.27
N ARG A 46 11.58 -2.99 12.16
CA ARG A 46 12.86 -2.86 11.43
C ARG A 46 12.82 -2.10 10.10
N TYR A 47 11.68 -2.04 9.42
CA TYR A 47 11.55 -1.41 8.10
C TYR A 47 10.12 -0.88 7.88
N THR A 48 9.88 -0.21 6.75
CA THR A 48 8.59 0.45 6.52
C THR A 48 7.42 -0.52 6.58
N SER A 49 6.44 -0.16 7.42
CA SER A 49 5.22 -0.94 7.64
C SER A 49 4.48 -1.33 6.38
N ALA A 50 4.61 -0.55 5.29
CA ALA A 50 4.19 -0.92 3.96
C ALA A 50 5.33 -0.71 2.96
N HIS A 51 5.49 -1.64 2.03
CA HIS A 51 6.54 -1.62 1.02
C HIS A 51 6.15 -2.45 -0.20
N VAL A 52 6.89 -2.26 -1.28
CA VAL A 52 6.88 -3.12 -2.46
C VAL A 52 8.27 -3.75 -2.62
N GLN A 53 8.30 -5.01 -3.02
CA GLN A 53 9.49 -5.73 -3.42
C GLN A 53 9.32 -6.18 -4.87
N VAL A 54 10.37 -6.02 -5.67
CA VAL A 54 10.37 -6.34 -7.10
C VAL A 54 11.38 -7.45 -7.34
N TYR A 55 10.98 -8.44 -8.12
CA TYR A 55 11.83 -9.57 -8.49
C TYR A 55 12.47 -9.28 -9.83
N GLY A 56 13.76 -9.59 -9.93
CA GLY A 56 14.54 -9.36 -11.12
C GLY A 56 16.01 -9.19 -10.82
N THR A 57 16.78 -9.01 -11.88
CA THR A 57 18.21 -8.70 -11.82
C THR A 57 18.44 -7.23 -12.08
N SER A 58 19.49 -6.68 -11.48
CA SER A 58 19.89 -5.29 -11.69
C SER A 58 21.40 -5.21 -11.63
N PRO A 59 22.08 -5.09 -12.78
CA PRO A 59 23.55 -4.95 -12.82
C PRO A 59 24.05 -3.77 -11.99
N ALA A 60 23.26 -2.69 -11.90
CA ALA A 60 23.60 -1.53 -11.07
C ALA A 60 23.55 -1.85 -9.58
N LEU A 61 22.53 -2.59 -9.13
CA LEU A 61 22.44 -3.04 -7.73
C LEU A 61 23.56 -4.05 -7.42
N GLU A 62 23.84 -4.97 -8.35
CA GLU A 62 24.92 -5.93 -8.22
C GLU A 62 26.28 -5.26 -8.09
N ALA A 63 26.53 -4.19 -8.86
CA ALA A 63 27.76 -3.39 -8.77
C ALA A 63 27.88 -2.60 -7.46
N LEU A 64 26.76 -2.26 -6.81
CA LEU A 64 26.75 -1.60 -5.50
C LEU A 64 27.06 -2.58 -4.35
N ASN A 65 26.86 -3.88 -4.54
CA ASN A 65 27.22 -4.86 -3.53
C ASN A 65 28.75 -4.97 -3.44
N GLY A 66 29.30 -4.73 -2.24
CA GLY A 66 30.71 -4.94 -1.96
C GLY A 66 31.11 -6.43 -2.09
N LYS A 67 32.42 -6.70 -2.20
CA LYS A 67 32.94 -8.08 -2.29
C LYS A 67 32.57 -8.95 -1.08
N ASP A 68 32.46 -8.33 0.09
CA ASP A 68 32.16 -8.99 1.37
C ASP A 68 30.71 -8.78 1.84
N ASP A 69 29.89 -8.07 1.06
CA ASP A 69 28.48 -7.86 1.40
C ASP A 69 27.68 -9.15 1.15
N GLN A 70 26.67 -9.41 1.99
CA GLN A 70 25.57 -10.27 1.57
C GLN A 70 24.92 -9.62 0.35
N LYS A 71 25.20 -10.16 -0.83
CA LYS A 71 24.73 -9.64 -2.13
C LYS A 71 23.24 -9.38 -2.07
N ARG A 72 22.85 -8.10 -1.97
CA ARG A 72 21.46 -7.68 -1.97
C ARG A 72 20.90 -7.92 -3.36
N THR A 73 19.93 -8.81 -3.46
CA THR A 73 19.11 -8.99 -4.67
C THR A 73 17.96 -7.98 -4.65
N LEU A 74 17.37 -7.72 -5.82
CA LEU A 74 16.33 -6.68 -5.95
C LEU A 74 15.12 -6.97 -5.06
N ASP A 75 14.75 -8.24 -4.90
CA ASP A 75 13.65 -8.71 -4.05
C ASP A 75 13.91 -8.50 -2.56
N LYS A 76 15.15 -8.20 -2.14
CA LYS A 76 15.47 -7.87 -0.73
C LYS A 76 15.33 -6.38 -0.43
N LEU A 77 15.14 -5.54 -1.44
CA LEU A 77 14.91 -4.11 -1.26
C LEU A 77 13.44 -3.85 -0.93
N HIS A 78 13.19 -3.37 0.28
CA HIS A 78 11.85 -3.01 0.74
C HIS A 78 11.61 -1.55 0.34
N ILE A 79 11.13 -1.33 -0.88
CA ILE A 79 10.89 0.03 -1.39
C ILE A 79 9.68 0.60 -0.63
N PRO A 80 9.86 1.66 0.16
CA PRO A 80 8.80 2.18 1.01
C PRO A 80 7.66 2.77 0.17
N VAL A 81 6.44 2.55 0.62
CA VAL A 81 5.25 3.23 0.08
C VAL A 81 4.66 4.16 1.14
N GLY A 82 3.46 4.71 0.91
CA GLY A 82 2.78 5.65 1.82
C GLY A 82 2.39 5.11 3.22
N GLY A 83 3.01 4.02 3.66
CA GLY A 83 2.89 3.48 5.01
C GLY A 83 1.49 3.01 5.37
N LYS A 84 1.21 2.93 6.67
CA LYS A 84 -0.05 2.37 7.20
C LYS A 84 -1.33 2.94 6.59
N ARG A 85 -1.37 4.22 6.21
CA ARG A 85 -2.60 4.90 5.76
C ARG A 85 -2.61 5.27 4.28
N PHE A 86 -1.44 5.47 3.67
CA PHE A 86 -1.31 5.86 2.26
C PHE A 86 -0.65 4.77 1.40
N ARG A 87 -0.61 3.52 1.88
CA ARG A 87 -0.22 2.36 1.05
C ARG A 87 -1.21 2.15 -0.11
N PRO A 88 -0.74 1.56 -1.23
CA PRO A 88 -1.61 1.11 -2.31
C PRO A 88 -2.76 0.24 -1.80
N CYS A 89 -3.95 0.49 -2.31
CA CYS A 89 -5.09 -0.42 -2.18
C CYS A 89 -5.13 -1.43 -3.33
N ILE A 90 -6.04 -2.40 -3.25
CA ILE A 90 -6.15 -3.41 -4.31
C ILE A 90 -6.59 -2.77 -5.64
N GLU A 91 -7.40 -1.71 -5.58
CA GLU A 91 -7.80 -0.95 -6.76
C GLU A 91 -6.61 -0.28 -7.46
N ASP A 92 -5.58 0.16 -6.72
CA ASP A 92 -4.35 0.69 -7.31
C ASP A 92 -3.54 -0.42 -8.03
N VAL A 93 -3.54 -1.63 -7.48
CA VAL A 93 -2.89 -2.80 -8.11
C VAL A 93 -3.63 -3.23 -9.37
N ILE A 94 -4.96 -3.24 -9.36
CA ILE A 94 -5.78 -3.57 -10.53
C ILE A 94 -5.56 -2.54 -11.65
N GLU A 95 -5.60 -1.25 -11.32
CA GLU A 95 -5.31 -0.18 -12.27
C GLU A 95 -3.91 -0.30 -12.88
N PHE A 96 -2.90 -0.58 -12.05
CA PHE A 96 -1.53 -0.85 -12.49
C PHE A 96 -1.48 -2.00 -13.50
N LEU A 97 -2.08 -3.16 -13.18
CA LEU A 97 -2.07 -4.32 -14.07
C LEU A 97 -2.71 -4.03 -15.44
N ILE A 98 -3.79 -3.25 -15.45
CA ILE A 98 -4.50 -2.88 -16.68
C ILE A 98 -3.71 -1.84 -17.49
N ASN A 99 -3.29 -0.75 -16.86
CA ASN A 99 -2.63 0.36 -17.55
C ASN A 99 -1.25 -0.02 -18.09
N GLU A 100 -0.53 -0.91 -17.40
CA GLU A 100 0.75 -1.47 -17.88
C GLU A 100 0.55 -2.65 -18.85
N ARG A 101 -0.69 -2.94 -19.27
CA ARG A 101 -1.05 -3.97 -20.26
C ARG A 101 -0.58 -5.37 -19.86
N LEU A 102 -0.58 -5.65 -18.56
CA LEU A 102 -0.28 -6.98 -18.02
C LEU A 102 -1.51 -7.89 -18.01
N VAL A 103 -2.71 -7.30 -18.07
CA VAL A 103 -3.99 -8.01 -18.18
C VAL A 103 -4.97 -7.24 -19.07
N ASP A 104 -5.95 -7.95 -19.61
CA ASP A 104 -7.09 -7.34 -20.29
C ASP A 104 -8.09 -6.75 -19.28
N ALA A 105 -8.69 -5.63 -19.66
CA ALA A 105 -9.68 -4.94 -18.85
C ALA A 105 -11.12 -5.30 -19.25
N HIS A 106 -12.02 -5.35 -18.27
CA HIS A 106 -13.45 -5.39 -18.54
C HIS A 106 -14.00 -3.98 -18.79
N VAL A 107 -15.04 -3.86 -19.62
CA VAL A 107 -15.72 -2.58 -19.86
C VAL A 107 -16.23 -1.99 -18.54
N GLY A 108 -15.88 -0.71 -18.29
CA GLY A 108 -16.30 0.02 -17.09
C GLY A 108 -15.48 -0.31 -15.83
N TRP A 109 -14.29 -0.91 -15.97
CA TRP A 109 -13.40 -1.20 -14.87
C TRP A 109 -12.98 0.07 -14.11
N GLU A 110 -12.79 1.19 -14.82
CA GLU A 110 -12.33 2.46 -14.29
C GLU A 110 -13.28 2.96 -13.18
N GLN A 111 -14.58 2.88 -13.45
CA GLN A 111 -15.61 3.29 -12.49
C GLN A 111 -15.54 2.43 -11.22
N ARG A 112 -15.38 1.10 -11.37
CA ARG A 112 -15.32 0.18 -10.23
C ARG A 112 -14.07 0.37 -9.38
N VAL A 113 -12.93 0.57 -10.05
CA VAL A 113 -11.65 0.88 -9.41
C VAL A 113 -11.76 2.20 -8.65
N GLU A 114 -12.28 3.26 -9.27
CA GLU A 114 -12.37 4.57 -8.60
C GLU A 114 -13.36 4.55 -7.41
N GLU A 115 -14.51 3.90 -7.55
CA GLU A 115 -15.47 3.74 -6.45
C GLU A 115 -14.86 2.98 -5.26
N GLY A 116 -14.13 1.89 -5.54
CA GLY A 116 -13.43 1.10 -4.52
C GLY A 116 -12.32 1.89 -3.83
N ARG A 117 -11.47 2.54 -4.61
CA ARG A 117 -10.39 3.41 -4.13
C ARG A 117 -10.92 4.55 -3.28
N ALA A 118 -12.00 5.22 -3.70
CA ALA A 118 -12.64 6.29 -2.94
C ALA A 118 -13.14 5.79 -1.58
N ARG A 119 -13.78 4.61 -1.53
CA ARG A 119 -14.21 3.98 -0.28
C ARG A 119 -13.04 3.64 0.65
N TYR A 120 -11.95 3.10 0.09
CA TYR A 120 -10.73 2.81 0.84
C TYR A 120 -10.12 4.09 1.43
N ARG A 121 -9.88 5.12 0.59
CA ARG A 121 -9.29 6.40 1.01
C ARG A 121 -10.13 7.08 2.08
N ARG A 122 -11.46 7.11 1.91
CA ARG A 122 -12.39 7.65 2.91
C ARG A 122 -12.28 6.90 4.25
N SER A 123 -12.12 5.58 4.23
CA SER A 123 -11.97 4.78 5.44
C SER A 123 -10.63 5.04 6.14
N GLN A 124 -9.53 5.17 5.37
CA GLN A 124 -8.23 5.54 5.94
C GLN A 124 -8.25 6.96 6.53
N LEU A 125 -8.89 7.91 5.86
CA LEU A 125 -9.05 9.28 6.34
C LEU A 125 -9.83 9.31 7.66
N LYS A 126 -10.99 8.67 7.73
CA LYS A 126 -11.77 8.56 8.99
C LYS A 126 -10.95 7.95 10.12
N ALA A 127 -10.18 6.90 9.82
CA ALA A 127 -9.32 6.25 10.81
C ALA A 127 -8.13 7.13 11.23
N ALA A 128 -7.62 8.00 10.36
CA ALA A 128 -6.60 8.99 10.69
C ALA A 128 -7.18 10.10 11.58
N MET A 129 -8.30 10.69 11.18
CA MET A 129 -9.02 11.71 11.95
C MET A 129 -9.33 11.24 13.37
N ARG A 130 -9.86 10.00 13.52
CA ARG A 130 -10.16 9.45 14.86
C ARG A 130 -8.93 9.35 15.76
N ARG A 131 -7.76 9.07 15.20
CA ARG A 131 -6.52 8.92 15.99
C ARG A 131 -5.79 10.25 16.24
N HIS A 132 -6.22 11.32 15.58
CA HIS A 132 -5.61 12.65 15.67
C HIS A 132 -6.71 13.72 15.79
N PRO A 133 -7.57 13.66 16.82
CA PRO A 133 -8.66 14.62 16.97
C PRO A 133 -8.17 16.06 17.16
N ASP A 134 -6.99 16.23 17.75
CA ASP A 134 -6.29 17.51 17.90
C ASP A 134 -5.99 18.18 16.54
N VAL A 135 -5.47 17.41 15.58
CA VAL A 135 -5.20 17.88 14.21
C VAL A 135 -6.50 18.22 13.48
N VAL A 136 -7.58 17.48 13.75
CA VAL A 136 -8.90 17.77 13.17
C VAL A 136 -9.47 19.07 13.73
N ASP A 137 -9.39 19.29 15.05
CA ASP A 137 -9.86 20.51 15.70
C ASP A 137 -9.07 21.74 15.23
N GLU A 138 -7.76 21.61 15.05
CA GLU A 138 -6.90 22.65 14.47
C GLU A 138 -7.40 23.04 13.07
N TYR A 139 -7.57 22.06 12.17
CA TYR A 139 -8.07 22.29 10.81
C TYR A 139 -9.44 22.98 10.79
N LEU A 140 -10.36 22.58 11.66
CA LEU A 140 -11.69 23.19 11.73
C LEU A 140 -11.63 24.66 12.16
N ARG A 141 -10.81 25.00 13.16
CA ARG A 141 -10.61 26.40 13.59
C ARG A 141 -9.97 27.25 12.52
N GLU A 142 -9.01 26.72 11.76
CA GLU A 142 -8.39 27.43 10.63
C GLU A 142 -9.41 27.71 9.53
N LYS A 143 -10.25 26.71 9.23
CA LYS A 143 -11.30 26.83 8.24
C LYS A 143 -12.34 27.89 8.64
N GLU A 144 -12.80 27.89 9.89
CA GLU A 144 -13.73 28.91 10.42
C GLU A 144 -13.15 30.32 10.29
N ARG A 145 -11.88 30.53 10.67
CA ARG A 145 -11.23 31.85 10.51
C ARG A 145 -11.11 32.30 9.07
N ALA A 146 -10.92 31.37 8.13
CA ALA A 146 -10.85 31.68 6.71
C ALA A 146 -12.23 32.04 6.13
N GLU A 147 -13.31 31.47 6.67
CA GLU A 147 -14.69 31.78 6.29
C GLU A 147 -15.16 33.12 6.91
N ASP A 148 -14.75 33.45 8.14
CA ASP A 148 -15.09 34.71 8.81
C ASP A 148 -14.25 35.91 8.33
N GLY A 149 -13.11 35.65 7.69
CA GLY A 149 -12.20 36.66 7.15
C GLY A 149 -12.42 37.02 5.67
N SER A 150 -13.44 36.44 5.02
CA SER A 150 -13.83 36.69 3.62
C SER A 150 -15.18 37.38 3.51
#